data_AF-A0A349JV34-F1
#
_entry.id   AF-A0A349JV34-F1
#
_cell.length_a   1.000
_cell.length_b   1.000
_cell.length_c   1.000
_cell.angle_alpha   90.00
_cell.angle_beta   90.00
_cell.angle_gamma   90.00
#
_symmetry.space_group_name_H-M   'P 1'
#
loop_
_entity.id
_entity.type
_entity.pdbx_description
1 polymer ?
#
loop_
_entity_poly.entity_id
_entity_poly.type
_entity_poly.pdbx_seq_one_letter_code
_entity_poly.pdbx_strand_id
1 'polypeptide(L)'
;MTHLDDGRLRALLDEELSDADYGAVRIHLAECETCRTRMTKLEERGALVTQALGRLITAAPTEGARTAVLERLGSLPNGKRVGPDLPVAAVKRPRVKSRMRVLGMPLARAAILVLLLGAGLATALPASPVRGWIAAGWALAADLFDTQDNAVTPLGPPEEAAVPISDGSVGAQDGTLPGVRRDAAGEGVTIVLREISPGSLIVVRLEPGGEAGAFAGLPATFGIAEGRLEVTGASNFVFVNLPLEAAAASVEVNGGTYLSWVGGSLEVLGPVVARTPEEIQLRVP
;
A
#
# COMPACT_ATOMS: atom_id res chain seq x y z
N MET A 1 26.82 -28.16 8.98
CA MET A 1 26.89 -27.50 7.65
C MET A 1 25.77 -26.49 7.59
N THR A 2 26.04 -25.29 7.11
CA THR A 2 25.05 -24.20 6.98
C THR A 2 24.23 -24.42 5.71
N HIS A 3 22.90 -24.35 5.79
CA HIS A 3 22.04 -24.48 4.62
C HIS A 3 22.14 -23.26 3.71
N LEU A 4 21.86 -23.45 2.43
CA LEU A 4 21.70 -22.33 1.49
C LEU A 4 20.44 -21.54 1.84
N ASP A 5 20.55 -20.23 1.68
CA ASP A 5 19.40 -19.33 1.75
C ASP A 5 18.49 -19.51 0.52
N ASP A 6 17.20 -19.23 0.69
CA ASP A 6 16.20 -19.36 -0.37
C ASP A 6 16.48 -18.46 -1.57
N GLY A 7 17.17 -17.32 -1.35
CA GLY A 7 17.56 -16.40 -2.40
C GLY A 7 18.51 -17.03 -3.39
N ARG A 8 19.56 -17.70 -2.90
CA ARG A 8 20.50 -18.45 -3.75
C ARG A 8 19.85 -19.63 -4.48
N LEU A 9 18.90 -20.33 -3.85
CA LEU A 9 18.17 -21.41 -4.53
C LEU A 9 17.28 -20.89 -5.66
N ARG A 10 16.62 -19.75 -5.47
CA ARG A 10 15.82 -19.09 -6.51
C ARG A 10 16.69 -18.51 -7.62
N ALA A 11 17.77 -17.82 -7.28
CA ALA A 11 18.70 -17.32 -8.27
C ALA A 11 19.36 -18.46 -9.08
N LEU A 12 19.47 -19.67 -8.54
CA LEU A 12 19.87 -20.85 -9.31
C LEU A 12 18.76 -21.28 -10.30
N LEU A 13 17.49 -21.29 -9.88
CA LEU A 13 16.34 -21.62 -10.73
C LEU A 13 16.15 -20.63 -11.87
N ASP A 14 16.37 -19.36 -11.59
CA ASP A 14 16.19 -18.26 -12.54
C ASP A 14 17.42 -18.05 -13.44
N GLU A 15 18.46 -18.89 -13.29
CA GLU A 15 19.76 -18.79 -13.98
C GLU A 15 20.49 -17.45 -13.72
N GLU A 16 20.18 -16.77 -12.62
CA GLU A 16 20.75 -15.48 -12.22
C GLU A 16 21.98 -15.59 -11.31
N LEU A 17 22.45 -16.81 -11.04
CA LEU A 17 23.62 -17.04 -10.21
C LEU A 17 24.92 -16.67 -10.96
N SER A 18 25.88 -16.07 -10.25
CA SER A 18 27.22 -15.83 -10.80
C SER A 18 27.95 -17.17 -11.07
N ASP A 19 28.84 -17.20 -12.07
CA ASP A 19 29.63 -18.40 -12.39
C ASP A 19 30.44 -18.92 -11.19
N ALA A 20 30.91 -18.01 -10.33
CA ALA A 20 31.67 -18.33 -9.12
C ALA A 20 30.80 -19.01 -8.06
N ASP A 21 29.55 -18.58 -7.90
CA ASP A 21 28.62 -19.13 -6.91
C ASP A 21 27.98 -20.43 -7.42
N TYR A 22 27.84 -20.59 -8.74
CA TYR A 22 27.12 -21.71 -9.34
C TYR A 22 27.75 -23.06 -8.97
N GLY A 23 29.07 -23.15 -9.08
CA GLY A 23 29.83 -24.36 -8.72
C GLY A 23 29.66 -24.74 -7.24
N ALA A 24 29.77 -23.75 -6.35
CA ALA A 24 29.66 -23.96 -4.91
C ALA A 24 28.26 -24.42 -4.49
N VAL A 25 27.21 -23.81 -5.07
CA VAL A 25 25.82 -24.18 -4.82
C VAL A 25 25.51 -25.60 -5.32
N ARG A 26 26.01 -25.98 -6.51
CA ARG A 26 25.80 -27.35 -7.03
C ARG A 26 26.47 -28.42 -6.19
N ILE A 27 27.69 -28.18 -5.70
CA ILE A 27 28.39 -29.10 -4.79
C ILE A 27 27.58 -29.24 -3.49
N HIS A 28 27.13 -28.13 -2.92
CA HIS A 28 26.31 -28.16 -1.72
C HIS A 28 25.00 -28.95 -1.91
N LEU A 29 24.33 -28.79 -3.05
CA LEU A 29 23.11 -29.55 -3.36
C LEU A 29 23.39 -31.06 -3.51
N ALA A 30 24.55 -31.45 -4.03
CA ALA A 30 24.92 -32.86 -4.08
C ALA A 30 25.06 -33.47 -2.67
N GLU A 31 25.54 -32.68 -1.71
CA GLU A 31 25.86 -33.15 -0.35
C GLU A 31 24.71 -32.97 0.66
N CYS A 32 23.78 -32.04 0.42
CA CYS A 32 22.72 -31.68 1.37
C CYS A 32 21.31 -32.07 0.89
N GLU A 33 20.78 -33.17 1.44
CA GLU A 33 19.40 -33.65 1.18
C GLU A 33 18.31 -32.61 1.51
N THR A 34 18.48 -31.85 2.59
CA THR A 34 17.53 -30.81 2.99
C THR A 34 17.41 -29.71 1.93
N CYS A 35 18.54 -29.26 1.38
CA CYS A 35 18.55 -28.24 0.34
C CYS A 35 18.00 -28.79 -0.99
N ARG A 36 18.23 -30.08 -1.30
CA ARG A 36 17.57 -30.73 -2.45
C ARG A 36 16.06 -30.80 -2.29
N THR A 37 15.57 -31.19 -1.12
CA THR A 37 14.13 -31.23 -0.85
C THR A 37 13.50 -29.85 -0.99
N ARG A 38 14.19 -28.79 -0.53
CA ARG A 38 13.74 -27.41 -0.69
C ARG A 38 13.72 -26.98 -2.17
N MET A 39 14.76 -27.35 -2.93
CA MET A 39 14.82 -27.09 -4.38
C MET A 39 13.65 -27.72 -5.12
N THR A 40 13.35 -29.01 -4.87
CA THR A 40 12.20 -29.70 -5.49
C THR A 40 10.87 -29.02 -5.15
N LYS A 41 10.67 -28.57 -3.91
CA LYS A 41 9.46 -27.83 -3.52
C LYS A 41 9.33 -26.49 -4.25
N LEU A 42 10.44 -25.81 -4.53
CA LEU A 42 10.43 -24.57 -5.31
C LEU A 42 10.07 -24.85 -6.78
N GLU A 43 10.63 -25.89 -7.39
CA GLU A 43 10.30 -26.33 -8.74
C GLU A 43 8.82 -26.71 -8.89
N GLU A 44 8.27 -27.47 -7.94
CA GLU A 44 6.85 -27.84 -7.92
C GLU A 44 5.93 -26.61 -7.88
N ARG A 45 6.27 -25.60 -7.07
CA ARG A 45 5.51 -24.35 -6.99
C ARG A 45 5.61 -23.56 -8.30
N GLY A 46 6.79 -23.49 -8.91
CA GLY A 46 6.99 -22.85 -10.21
C GLY A 46 6.20 -23.53 -11.34
N ALA A 47 6.13 -24.87 -11.32
CA ALA A 47 5.32 -25.64 -12.26
C ALA A 47 3.82 -25.35 -12.12
N LEU A 48 3.31 -25.20 -10.89
CA LEU A 48 1.90 -24.83 -10.65
C LEU A 48 1.56 -23.45 -11.21
N VAL A 49 2.44 -22.46 -11.01
CA VAL A 49 2.26 -21.10 -11.59
C VAL A 49 2.25 -21.17 -13.11
N THR A 50 3.21 -21.90 -13.70
CA THR A 50 3.28 -22.08 -15.17
C THR A 50 2.03 -22.76 -15.72
N GLN A 51 1.50 -23.76 -15.02
CA GLN A 51 0.24 -24.43 -15.38
C GLN A 51 -0.96 -23.49 -15.30
N ALA A 52 -1.05 -22.67 -14.25
CA ALA A 52 -2.13 -21.71 -14.08
C ALA A 52 -2.09 -20.63 -15.20
N LEU A 53 -0.90 -20.11 -15.51
CA LEU A 53 -0.71 -19.16 -16.61
C LEU A 53 -1.07 -19.78 -17.96
N GLY A 54 -0.69 -21.04 -18.21
CA GLY A 54 -1.06 -21.76 -19.43
C GLY A 54 -2.58 -21.79 -19.67
N ARG A 55 -3.38 -21.97 -18.61
CA ARG A 55 -4.85 -21.95 -18.69
C ARG A 55 -5.42 -20.57 -19.00
N LEU A 56 -4.75 -19.50 -18.57
CA LEU A 56 -5.15 -18.12 -18.88
C LEU A 56 -4.78 -17.73 -20.31
N ILE A 57 -3.64 -18.20 -20.81
CA ILE A 57 -3.14 -17.91 -22.15
C ILE A 57 -3.97 -18.65 -23.22
N THR A 58 -4.51 -19.83 -22.90
CA THR A 58 -5.57 -20.46 -23.71
C THR A 58 -6.89 -19.71 -23.51
N ALA A 59 -6.95 -18.45 -23.92
CA ALA A 59 -8.18 -17.67 -23.94
C ALA A 59 -9.27 -18.39 -24.76
N ALA A 60 -10.49 -18.43 -24.22
CA ALA A 60 -11.65 -19.01 -24.90
C ALA A 60 -11.82 -18.42 -26.31
N PRO A 61 -12.22 -19.24 -27.32
CA PRO A 61 -12.32 -18.79 -28.70
C PRO A 61 -13.26 -17.59 -28.83
N THR A 62 -12.69 -16.43 -29.19
CA THR A 62 -13.41 -15.15 -29.32
C THR A 62 -14.38 -15.11 -30.49
N GLU A 63 -14.29 -16.07 -31.42
CA GLU A 63 -15.14 -16.16 -32.62
C GLU A 63 -16.63 -16.38 -32.29
N GLY A 64 -16.96 -17.03 -31.16
CA GLY A 64 -18.34 -17.20 -30.70
C GLY A 64 -18.85 -16.10 -29.76
N ALA A 65 -17.94 -15.42 -29.05
CA ALA A 65 -18.33 -14.43 -28.04
C ALA A 65 -18.89 -13.15 -28.68
N ARG A 66 -18.29 -12.70 -29.79
CA ARG A 66 -18.75 -11.51 -30.51
C ARG A 66 -20.10 -11.73 -31.18
N THR A 67 -20.33 -12.91 -31.75
CA THR A 67 -21.61 -13.27 -32.39
C THR A 67 -22.72 -13.42 -31.34
N ALA A 68 -22.45 -14.06 -30.19
CA ALA A 68 -23.41 -14.16 -29.10
C ALA A 68 -23.81 -12.79 -28.50
N VAL A 69 -22.86 -11.85 -28.40
CA VAL A 69 -23.16 -10.48 -27.95
C VAL A 69 -24.00 -9.72 -28.99
N LEU A 70 -23.67 -9.86 -30.28
CA LEU A 70 -24.43 -9.22 -31.36
C LEU A 70 -25.86 -9.79 -31.48
N GLU A 71 -26.04 -11.09 -31.27
CA GLU A 71 -27.36 -11.74 -31.26
C GLU A 71 -28.20 -11.29 -30.06
N ARG A 72 -27.57 -11.12 -28.89
CA ARG A 72 -28.22 -10.58 -27.69
C ARG A 72 -28.57 -9.09 -27.82
N LEU A 73 -27.78 -8.32 -28.57
CA LEU A 73 -28.09 -6.92 -28.89
C LEU A 73 -29.17 -6.78 -29.99
N GLY A 74 -29.20 -7.72 -30.95
CA GLY A 74 -30.19 -7.76 -32.03
C GLY A 74 -31.58 -8.24 -31.61
N SER A 75 -31.70 -8.94 -30.47
CA SER A 75 -32.96 -9.47 -29.92
C SER A 75 -33.66 -8.53 -28.93
N LEU A 76 -33.21 -7.28 -28.77
CA LEU A 76 -33.92 -6.28 -27.97
C LEU A 76 -35.31 -5.99 -28.59
N PRO A 77 -36.41 -6.09 -27.84
CA PRO A 77 -37.78 -5.96 -28.34
C PRO A 77 -38.20 -4.52 -28.71
N ASN A 78 -37.25 -3.61 -28.91
CA ASN A 78 -37.52 -2.24 -29.34
C ASN A 78 -36.58 -1.90 -30.51
N GLY A 79 -37.13 -1.93 -31.72
CA GLY A 79 -36.43 -1.84 -32.99
C GLY A 79 -35.74 -0.50 -33.25
N LYS A 80 -34.61 -0.24 -32.58
CA LYS A 80 -33.58 0.69 -33.06
C LYS A 80 -32.41 -0.12 -33.58
N ARG A 81 -32.47 -0.45 -34.87
CA ARG A 81 -31.28 -0.89 -35.62
C ARG A 81 -30.30 0.26 -35.66
N VAL A 82 -29.16 0.13 -34.99
CA VAL A 82 -27.99 0.98 -35.23
C VAL A 82 -27.13 0.24 -36.27
N GLY A 83 -27.49 0.43 -37.54
CA GLY A 83 -26.67 0.04 -38.69
C GLY A 83 -25.98 1.27 -39.30
N PRO A 84 -24.91 1.11 -40.09
CA PRO A 84 -24.05 2.20 -40.55
C PRO A 84 -24.65 3.05 -41.68
N ASP A 85 -25.85 2.72 -42.18
CA ASP A 85 -26.44 3.36 -43.36
C ASP A 85 -27.68 4.19 -43.02
N LEU A 86 -27.48 5.41 -42.53
CA LEU A 86 -28.48 6.47 -42.66
C LEU A 86 -27.78 7.79 -43.02
N PRO A 87 -28.24 8.52 -44.06
CA PRO A 87 -27.64 9.76 -44.48
C PRO A 87 -27.83 10.82 -43.39
N VAL A 88 -26.77 11.56 -43.10
CA VAL A 88 -26.77 12.70 -42.18
C VAL A 88 -27.79 13.72 -42.67
N ALA A 89 -28.98 13.72 -42.07
CA ALA A 89 -29.96 14.79 -42.27
C ALA A 89 -29.33 16.09 -41.75
N ALA A 90 -29.06 17.02 -42.66
CA ALA A 90 -28.52 18.32 -42.34
C ALA A 90 -29.44 19.06 -41.37
N VAL A 91 -29.08 19.07 -40.09
CA VAL A 91 -29.72 19.90 -39.07
C VAL A 91 -29.46 21.35 -39.45
N LYS A 92 -30.47 22.03 -39.99
CA LYS A 92 -30.45 23.48 -40.23
C LYS A 92 -30.31 24.20 -38.89
N ARG A 93 -29.12 24.70 -38.60
CA ARG A 93 -28.86 25.57 -37.45
C ARG A 93 -29.52 26.95 -37.68
N PRO A 94 -30.28 27.51 -36.73
CA PRO A 94 -30.73 28.87 -36.83
C PRO A 94 -29.56 29.85 -36.67
N ARG A 95 -29.42 30.77 -37.61
CA ARG A 95 -28.49 31.91 -37.56
C ARG A 95 -28.91 32.85 -36.44
N VAL A 96 -28.12 32.93 -35.36
CA VAL A 96 -28.19 34.03 -34.41
C VAL A 96 -26.92 34.88 -34.56
N LYS A 97 -27.12 36.17 -34.88
CA LYS A 97 -26.07 37.19 -34.98
C LYS A 97 -26.00 37.96 -33.66
N SER A 98 -24.87 37.91 -32.94
CA SER A 98 -24.40 38.97 -32.03
C SER A 98 -22.91 38.72 -31.72
N ARG A 99 -21.95 39.41 -32.35
CA ARG A 99 -21.30 40.69 -31.97
C ARG A 99 -20.78 40.77 -30.52
N MET A 100 -19.44 40.80 -30.42
CA MET A 100 -18.57 41.35 -29.36
C MET A 100 -18.61 40.64 -27.99
N ARG A 101 -17.52 40.47 -27.22
CA ARG A 101 -16.19 41.10 -27.21
C ARG A 101 -15.23 40.15 -26.47
N VAL A 102 -13.99 40.06 -26.94
CA VAL A 102 -12.85 39.50 -26.22
C VAL A 102 -12.54 40.38 -25.01
N LEU A 103 -12.45 39.78 -23.82
CA LEU A 103 -11.65 40.32 -22.72
C LEU A 103 -11.18 39.16 -21.84
N GLY A 104 -9.91 38.82 -21.95
CA GLY A 104 -9.23 37.95 -20.99
C GLY A 104 -8.82 38.74 -19.76
N MET A 105 -8.87 38.10 -18.59
CA MET A 105 -7.91 38.24 -17.48
C MET A 105 -8.25 37.27 -16.32
N PRO A 106 -7.26 36.90 -15.47
CA PRO A 106 -7.15 35.57 -14.88
C PRO A 106 -7.84 35.38 -13.52
N LEU A 107 -8.32 34.17 -13.29
CA LEU A 107 -8.89 33.60 -12.05
C LEU A 107 -7.88 33.48 -10.88
N ALA A 108 -6.90 34.38 -10.78
CA ALA A 108 -5.86 34.34 -9.74
C ALA A 108 -6.11 35.28 -8.55
N ARG A 109 -7.25 35.98 -8.49
CA ARG A 109 -7.53 36.98 -7.43
C ARG A 109 -8.73 36.71 -6.52
N ALA A 110 -9.40 35.56 -6.67
CA ALA A 110 -10.52 35.21 -5.78
C ALA A 110 -10.10 34.45 -4.51
N ALA A 111 -8.90 33.85 -4.47
CA ALA A 111 -8.45 33.04 -3.33
C ALA A 111 -8.07 33.84 -2.07
N ILE A 112 -7.77 35.14 -2.20
CA ILE A 112 -7.27 35.96 -1.08
C ILE A 112 -8.41 36.43 -0.15
N LEU A 113 -9.63 36.60 -0.66
CA LEU A 113 -10.76 37.10 0.14
C LEU A 113 -11.43 36.01 1.00
N VAL A 114 -11.24 34.73 0.68
CA VAL A 114 -11.73 33.61 1.52
C VAL A 114 -10.78 33.35 2.70
N LEU A 115 -9.48 33.59 2.54
CA LEU A 115 -8.49 33.42 3.61
C LEU A 115 -8.56 34.49 4.71
N LEU A 116 -9.10 35.68 4.44
CA LEU A 116 -9.12 36.79 5.39
C LEU A 116 -10.37 36.89 6.27
N LEU A 117 -11.38 36.03 6.09
CA LEU A 117 -12.64 36.08 6.86
C LEU A 117 -12.84 34.92 7.86
N GLY A 118 -11.81 34.09 8.09
CA GLY A 118 -11.84 32.98 9.06
C GLY A 118 -11.31 33.30 10.46
N ALA A 119 -10.87 34.54 10.71
CA ALA A 119 -10.17 34.91 11.95
C ALA A 119 -11.09 35.47 13.07
N GLY A 120 -12.41 35.45 12.91
CA GLY A 120 -13.29 36.34 13.69
C GLY A 120 -14.09 35.77 14.86
N LEU A 121 -14.42 34.47 14.91
CA LEU A 121 -15.45 33.98 15.85
C LEU A 121 -15.16 32.57 16.39
N ALA A 122 -14.30 32.45 17.40
CA ALA A 122 -14.21 31.24 18.23
C ALA A 122 -13.68 31.53 19.66
N THR A 123 -14.11 32.62 20.30
CA THR A 123 -13.75 32.95 21.69
C THR A 123 -14.75 32.41 22.73
N ALA A 124 -15.52 31.36 22.42
CA ALA A 124 -16.49 30.83 23.38
C ALA A 124 -16.75 29.31 23.31
N LEU A 125 -15.74 28.48 23.06
CA LEU A 125 -15.83 27.04 23.32
C LEU A 125 -14.57 26.53 24.04
N PRO A 126 -14.67 26.06 25.30
CA PRO A 126 -13.56 25.43 26.00
C PRO A 126 -13.39 24.00 25.47
N ALA A 127 -12.14 23.64 25.15
CA ALA A 127 -11.68 22.34 24.61
C ALA A 127 -12.10 22.03 23.16
N SER A 128 -11.35 22.57 22.19
CA SER A 128 -11.35 22.11 20.79
C SER A 128 -9.93 21.70 20.37
N PRO A 129 -9.76 20.52 19.72
CA PRO A 129 -8.46 19.92 19.37
C PRO A 129 -7.64 20.72 18.32
N VAL A 130 -8.24 21.75 17.72
CA VAL A 130 -7.55 22.66 16.78
C VAL A 130 -6.42 23.44 17.48
N ARG A 131 -6.49 23.63 18.81
CA ARG A 131 -5.38 24.28 19.56
C ARG A 131 -4.09 23.48 19.57
N GLY A 132 -4.15 22.14 19.49
CA GLY A 132 -2.97 21.29 19.42
C GLY A 132 -2.19 21.48 18.12
N TRP A 133 -2.91 21.75 17.02
CA TRP A 133 -2.32 21.98 15.71
C TRP A 133 -1.58 23.32 15.62
N ILE A 134 -2.09 24.37 16.28
CA ILE A 134 -1.42 25.67 16.32
C ILE A 134 -0.18 25.61 17.21
N ALA A 135 -0.20 24.90 18.35
CA ALA A 135 1.01 24.76 19.17
C ALA A 135 2.12 23.91 18.49
N ALA A 136 1.73 22.82 17.80
CA ALA A 136 2.68 21.95 17.09
C ALA A 136 3.30 22.63 15.84
N GLY A 137 2.58 23.54 15.19
CA GLY A 137 3.06 24.27 14.01
C GLY A 137 4.16 25.31 14.29
N TRP A 138 4.20 25.90 15.49
CA TRP A 138 5.24 26.87 15.86
C TRP A 138 6.49 26.21 16.47
N ALA A 139 6.38 25.00 17.03
CA ALA A 139 7.53 24.24 17.53
C ALA A 139 8.48 23.81 16.40
N LEU A 140 7.95 23.52 15.22
CA LEU A 140 8.74 23.16 14.03
C LEU A 140 9.43 24.38 13.37
N ALA A 141 8.95 25.60 13.64
CA ALA A 141 9.53 26.83 13.11
C ALA A 141 10.62 27.43 14.02
N ALA A 142 10.55 27.20 15.34
CA ALA A 142 11.58 27.66 16.28
C ALA A 142 12.88 26.83 16.17
N ASP A 143 12.77 25.54 15.84
CA ASP A 143 13.90 24.62 15.73
C ASP A 143 14.77 24.86 14.47
N LEU A 144 14.20 25.52 13.45
CA LEU A 144 14.92 25.88 12.22
C LEU A 144 15.80 27.14 12.34
N PHE A 145 15.71 27.90 13.45
CA PHE A 145 16.47 29.15 13.65
C PHE A 145 17.46 29.11 14.82
N ASP A 146 17.58 28.00 15.55
CA ASP A 146 18.43 27.91 16.76
C ASP A 146 19.53 26.83 16.68
N THR A 147 20.20 26.72 15.54
CA THR A 147 21.43 25.92 15.43
C THR A 147 22.58 26.74 14.86
N GLN A 148 22.99 27.74 15.64
CA GLN A 148 24.37 28.24 15.62
C GLN A 148 24.88 28.23 17.07
N ASP A 149 26.00 27.55 17.28
CA ASP A 149 26.75 27.34 18.53
C ASP A 149 26.15 26.39 19.58
N ASN A 150 26.74 25.19 19.70
CA ASN A 150 27.59 24.87 20.86
C ASN A 150 28.28 23.50 20.73
N ALA A 151 29.54 23.49 21.14
CA ALA A 151 30.47 22.37 21.08
C ALA A 151 30.36 21.43 22.30
N VAL A 152 30.57 20.13 22.03
CA VAL A 152 31.24 19.08 22.83
C VAL A 152 31.02 19.02 24.36
N THR A 153 30.55 17.86 24.88
CA THR A 153 31.25 16.95 25.83
C THR A 153 30.42 15.67 26.08
N PRO A 154 31.00 14.45 26.09
CA PRO A 154 30.28 13.19 26.30
C PRO A 154 30.28 12.74 27.77
N LEU A 155 29.12 12.33 28.31
CA LEU A 155 29.02 11.66 29.62
C LEU A 155 27.89 10.61 29.62
N GLY A 156 28.28 9.33 29.81
CA GLY A 156 27.60 8.29 30.61
C GLY A 156 26.24 7.72 30.14
N PRO A 157 26.05 6.38 30.14
CA PRO A 157 24.76 5.77 29.83
C PRO A 157 23.81 5.84 31.05
N PRO A 158 22.53 6.19 30.88
CA PRO A 158 21.52 5.92 31.89
C PRO A 158 20.88 4.55 31.66
N GLU A 159 20.90 3.79 32.74
CA GLU A 159 20.08 2.61 33.04
C GLU A 159 18.59 3.01 33.05
N GLU A 160 17.75 2.38 32.21
CA GLU A 160 16.30 2.56 32.32
C GLU A 160 15.49 1.33 31.88
N ALA A 161 14.79 0.78 32.88
CA ALA A 161 13.47 0.15 32.87
C ALA A 161 13.14 -0.91 31.80
N ALA A 162 13.12 -2.16 32.26
CA ALA A 162 12.41 -3.26 31.61
C ALA A 162 10.89 -3.01 31.62
N VAL A 163 10.28 -2.96 30.43
CA VAL A 163 8.83 -3.03 30.22
C VAL A 163 8.42 -4.51 30.18
N PRO A 164 7.31 -4.93 30.82
CA PRO A 164 6.88 -6.32 30.78
C PRO A 164 6.40 -6.70 29.38
N ILE A 165 6.96 -7.79 28.85
CA ILE A 165 6.58 -8.41 27.59
C ILE A 165 5.31 -9.22 27.85
N SER A 166 4.16 -8.77 27.34
CA SER A 166 2.93 -9.55 27.29
C SER A 166 2.70 -10.06 25.86
N ASP A 167 2.81 -11.39 25.70
CA ASP A 167 2.22 -12.29 24.70
C ASP A 167 1.97 -11.80 23.25
N GLY A 168 2.90 -11.06 22.67
CA GLY A 168 3.01 -10.86 21.22
C GLY A 168 4.20 -11.63 20.66
N SER A 169 3.95 -12.71 19.91
CA SER A 169 5.05 -13.47 19.31
C SER A 169 5.67 -12.71 18.13
N VAL A 170 6.97 -12.39 18.21
CA VAL A 170 7.77 -11.96 17.06
C VAL A 170 8.05 -13.19 16.20
N GLY A 171 7.14 -13.50 15.29
CA GLY A 171 7.22 -14.72 14.49
C GLY A 171 8.18 -14.57 13.31
N ALA A 172 9.46 -14.90 13.52
CA ALA A 172 10.38 -15.21 12.44
C ALA A 172 10.20 -16.68 12.01
N GLN A 173 9.65 -16.92 10.82
CA GLN A 173 9.75 -18.23 10.15
C GLN A 173 10.15 -18.02 8.68
N ASP A 174 11.14 -18.80 8.23
CA ASP A 174 11.56 -19.00 6.83
C ASP A 174 11.54 -17.78 5.91
N GLY A 175 12.65 -17.03 5.82
CA GLY A 175 12.82 -15.96 4.83
C GLY A 175 11.83 -14.78 4.93
N THR A 176 10.95 -14.80 5.93
CA THR A 176 9.94 -13.79 6.21
C THR A 176 10.59 -12.61 6.91
N LEU A 177 10.30 -11.41 6.42
CA LEU A 177 10.71 -10.16 7.05
C LEU A 177 10.34 -10.19 8.54
N PRO A 178 11.16 -9.59 9.42
CA PRO A 178 10.76 -9.40 10.79
C PRO A 178 9.45 -8.60 10.84
N GLY A 179 8.63 -8.90 11.84
CA GLY A 179 7.34 -8.27 11.99
C GLY A 179 6.60 -8.72 13.22
N VAL A 180 5.43 -8.11 13.40
CA VAL A 180 4.53 -8.34 14.52
C VAL A 180 3.18 -8.78 14.01
N ARG A 181 2.54 -9.66 14.79
CA ARG A 181 1.19 -10.19 14.52
C ARG A 181 0.33 -10.04 15.75
N ARG A 182 -0.97 -9.91 15.55
CA ARG A 182 -1.98 -9.90 16.61
C ARG A 182 -3.32 -10.40 16.07
N ASP A 183 -4.02 -11.20 16.85
CA ASP A 183 -5.42 -11.49 16.60
C ASP A 183 -6.28 -10.28 16.95
N ALA A 184 -7.08 -9.83 15.99
CA ALA A 184 -7.99 -8.70 16.09
C ALA A 184 -9.42 -9.10 15.71
N ALA A 185 -9.76 -10.39 15.67
CA ALA A 185 -11.11 -10.85 15.37
C ALA A 185 -12.16 -10.17 16.27
N GLY A 186 -13.10 -9.46 15.67
CA GLY A 186 -14.14 -8.71 16.39
C GLY A 186 -13.65 -7.48 17.18
N GLU A 187 -12.36 -7.14 17.11
CA GLU A 187 -11.75 -5.97 17.77
C GLU A 187 -11.29 -4.91 16.77
N GLY A 188 -10.99 -3.70 17.24
CA GLY A 188 -10.38 -2.66 16.41
C GLY A 188 -8.86 -2.81 16.36
N VAL A 189 -8.26 -2.62 15.18
CA VAL A 189 -6.79 -2.59 15.02
C VAL A 189 -6.31 -1.40 14.19
N THR A 190 -5.26 -0.75 14.66
CA THR A 190 -4.56 0.32 13.94
C THR A 190 -3.11 -0.09 13.69
N ILE A 191 -2.71 -0.12 12.43
CA ILE A 191 -1.35 -0.45 11.99
C ILE A 191 -0.66 0.87 11.64
N VAL A 192 0.31 1.28 12.46
CA VAL A 192 1.00 2.56 12.33
C VAL A 192 2.40 2.37 11.81
N LEU A 193 2.67 2.95 10.66
CA LEU A 193 3.96 2.96 10.00
C LEU A 193 4.58 4.35 10.17
N ARG A 194 5.64 4.47 10.97
CA ARG A 194 6.36 5.72 11.26
C ARG A 194 7.72 5.75 10.58
N GLU A 195 8.19 6.96 10.27
CA GLU A 195 9.51 7.19 9.69
C GLU A 195 9.76 6.33 8.43
N ILE A 196 8.70 6.12 7.64
CA ILE A 196 8.78 5.34 6.40
C ILE A 196 9.37 6.22 5.32
N SER A 197 10.43 5.74 4.68
CA SER A 197 11.15 6.51 3.66
C SER A 197 10.24 6.84 2.47
N PRO A 198 10.28 8.08 1.93
CA PRO A 198 9.63 8.44 0.67
C PRO A 198 9.95 7.47 -0.47
N GLY A 199 8.97 7.19 -1.32
CA GLY A 199 9.08 6.23 -2.43
C GLY A 199 8.93 4.76 -2.03
N SER A 200 8.88 4.43 -0.73
CA SER A 200 8.67 3.06 -0.25
C SER A 200 7.30 2.52 -0.70
N LEU A 201 7.25 1.21 -0.93
CA LEU A 201 6.03 0.49 -1.30
C LEU A 201 5.39 -0.17 -0.08
N ILE A 202 4.13 0.14 0.19
CA ILE A 202 3.35 -0.54 1.22
C ILE A 202 2.43 -1.52 0.51
N VAL A 203 2.60 -2.80 0.81
CA VAL A 203 1.82 -3.90 0.25
C VAL A 203 0.83 -4.36 1.32
N VAL A 204 -0.43 -3.99 1.16
CA VAL A 204 -1.50 -4.36 2.08
C VAL A 204 -2.26 -5.55 1.53
N ARG A 205 -2.16 -6.69 2.21
CA ARG A 205 -2.92 -7.90 1.94
C ARG A 205 -4.21 -7.89 2.75
N LEU A 206 -5.33 -8.11 2.10
CA LEU A 206 -6.62 -8.29 2.75
C LEU A 206 -6.72 -9.75 3.22
N GLU A 207 -6.64 -9.95 4.53
CA GLU A 207 -6.60 -11.26 5.17
C GLU A 207 -8.04 -11.66 5.56
N PRO A 208 -8.60 -12.77 5.03
CA PRO A 208 -9.95 -13.21 5.37
C PRO A 208 -10.17 -13.59 6.84
N GLY A 209 -9.11 -13.69 7.66
CA GLY A 209 -9.20 -13.99 9.08
C GLY A 209 -9.08 -12.75 9.98
N GLY A 210 -8.96 -13.00 11.28
CA GLY A 210 -8.77 -11.98 12.31
C GLY A 210 -7.33 -11.52 12.55
N GLU A 211 -6.32 -12.16 11.94
CA GLU A 211 -4.93 -11.84 12.21
C GLU A 211 -4.48 -10.56 11.49
N ALA A 212 -4.10 -9.54 12.26
CA ALA A 212 -3.37 -8.38 11.78
C ALA A 212 -1.87 -8.64 11.80
N GLY A 213 -1.15 -8.11 10.81
CA GLY A 213 0.31 -8.26 10.73
C GLY A 213 0.99 -7.05 10.10
N ALA A 214 2.20 -6.76 10.54
CA ALA A 214 3.05 -5.74 9.94
C ALA A 214 4.50 -6.21 9.90
N PHE A 215 5.10 -6.20 8.71
CA PHE A 215 6.41 -6.80 8.43
C PHE A 215 7.26 -5.88 7.55
N ALA A 216 8.54 -5.74 7.87
CA ALA A 216 9.45 -4.88 7.13
C ALA A 216 10.91 -5.35 7.27
N GLY A 217 11.76 -4.99 6.32
CA GLY A 217 13.20 -5.24 6.41
C GLY A 217 13.89 -4.29 7.39
N LEU A 218 15.14 -4.59 7.75
CA LEU A 218 15.98 -3.67 8.53
C LEU A 218 16.15 -2.32 7.79
N PRO A 219 16.25 -1.19 8.51
CA PRO A 219 16.44 -1.06 9.96
C PRO A 219 15.13 -0.97 10.77
N ALA A 220 14.00 -1.51 10.26
CA ALA A 220 12.72 -1.38 10.91
C ALA A 220 12.69 -1.95 12.35
N THR A 221 12.02 -1.22 13.24
CA THR A 221 11.68 -1.66 14.60
C THR A 221 10.18 -1.88 14.73
N PHE A 222 9.77 -2.80 15.59
CA PHE A 222 8.38 -3.21 15.73
C PHE A 222 7.87 -3.02 17.16
N GLY A 223 6.63 -2.58 17.29
CA GLY A 223 5.94 -2.40 18.56
C GLY A 223 4.54 -3.02 18.50
N ILE A 224 4.08 -3.51 19.65
CA ILE A 224 2.71 -4.00 19.83
C ILE A 224 2.15 -3.28 21.06
N ALA A 225 0.96 -2.71 20.91
CA ALA A 225 0.16 -2.21 22.01
C ALA A 225 -1.29 -2.67 21.84
N GLU A 226 -2.14 -2.35 22.82
CA GLU A 226 -3.56 -2.69 22.74
C GLU A 226 -4.21 -2.06 21.51
N GLY A 227 -4.81 -2.88 20.65
CA GLY A 227 -5.41 -2.45 19.38
C GLY A 227 -4.43 -1.83 18.37
N ARG A 228 -3.10 -1.98 18.56
CA ARG A 228 -2.12 -1.25 17.74
C ARG A 228 -0.89 -2.09 17.40
N LEU A 229 -0.53 -2.10 16.12
CA LEU A 229 0.75 -2.59 15.62
C LEU A 229 1.55 -1.40 15.11
N GLU A 230 2.84 -1.33 15.44
CA GLU A 230 3.70 -0.22 15.07
C GLU A 230 4.96 -0.72 14.35
N VAL A 231 5.31 -0.07 13.24
CA VAL A 231 6.55 -0.27 12.51
C VAL A 231 7.22 1.08 12.35
N THR A 232 8.48 1.21 12.74
CA THR A 232 9.23 2.48 12.64
C THR A 232 10.52 2.28 11.85
N GLY A 233 10.87 3.23 11.00
CA GLY A 233 12.17 3.27 10.31
C GLY A 233 12.32 2.30 9.13
N ALA A 234 11.21 1.81 8.57
CA ALA A 234 11.27 0.94 7.41
C ALA A 234 11.62 1.70 6.11
N SER A 235 12.33 1.01 5.21
CA SER A 235 12.70 1.53 3.89
C SER A 235 12.40 0.51 2.80
N ASN A 236 12.22 0.98 1.56
CA ASN A 236 11.92 0.20 0.35
C ASN A 236 10.53 -0.44 0.33
N PHE A 237 10.21 -1.31 1.28
CA PHE A 237 8.94 -2.02 1.31
C PHE A 237 8.46 -2.38 2.72
N VAL A 238 7.14 -2.34 2.92
CA VAL A 238 6.45 -2.78 4.13
C VAL A 238 5.27 -3.67 3.72
N PHE A 239 5.15 -4.84 4.32
CA PHE A 239 3.99 -5.71 4.15
C PHE A 239 3.05 -5.58 5.34
N VAL A 240 1.76 -5.44 5.05
CA VAL A 240 0.71 -5.30 6.04
C VAL A 240 -0.36 -6.33 5.75
N ASN A 241 -0.72 -7.12 6.75
CA ASN A 241 -1.89 -7.98 6.71
C ASN A 241 -3.03 -7.25 7.42
N LEU A 242 -4.07 -6.89 6.67
CA LEU A 242 -5.25 -6.19 7.16
C LEU A 242 -6.37 -7.22 7.36
N PRO A 243 -6.79 -7.50 8.60
CA PRO A 243 -7.80 -8.52 8.89
C PRO A 243 -9.20 -8.03 8.51
N LEU A 244 -9.94 -8.87 7.79
CA LEU A 244 -11.32 -8.60 7.37
C LEU A 244 -12.37 -9.03 8.41
N GLU A 245 -11.98 -9.81 9.42
CA GLU A 245 -12.86 -10.21 10.54
C GLU A 245 -12.75 -9.30 11.76
N ALA A 246 -11.95 -8.23 11.69
CA ALA A 246 -11.89 -7.20 12.73
C ALA A 246 -13.24 -6.48 12.89
N ALA A 247 -13.43 -5.68 13.94
CA ALA A 247 -14.55 -4.71 13.98
C ALA A 247 -14.23 -3.45 13.16
N ALA A 248 -12.96 -3.04 13.18
CA ALA A 248 -12.40 -1.98 12.36
C ALA A 248 -10.88 -2.21 12.18
N ALA A 249 -10.32 -1.83 11.03
CA ALA A 249 -8.90 -1.94 10.76
C ALA A 249 -8.41 -0.70 10.00
N SER A 250 -7.24 -0.17 10.33
CA SER A 250 -6.69 1.02 9.67
C SER A 250 -5.19 0.94 9.49
N VAL A 251 -4.69 1.58 8.43
CA VAL A 251 -3.25 1.73 8.16
C VAL A 251 -2.91 3.21 8.14
N GLU A 252 -2.05 3.62 9.06
CA GLU A 252 -1.52 4.98 9.15
C GLU A 252 -0.05 4.98 8.70
N VAL A 253 0.35 5.97 7.91
CA VAL A 253 1.70 6.10 7.37
C VAL A 253 2.18 7.52 7.60
N ASN A 254 3.26 7.67 8.35
CA ASN A 254 3.85 8.96 8.72
C ASN A 254 2.83 9.97 9.25
N GLY A 255 1.83 9.48 10.01
CA GLY A 255 0.75 10.28 10.61
C GLY A 255 -0.47 10.53 9.72
N GLY A 256 -0.51 10.03 8.48
CA GLY A 256 -1.68 10.09 7.60
C GLY A 256 -2.38 8.74 7.47
N THR A 257 -3.71 8.71 7.46
CA THR A 257 -4.48 7.48 7.19
C THR A 257 -4.45 7.14 5.71
N TYR A 258 -3.96 5.96 5.36
CA TYR A 258 -3.86 5.48 3.97
C TYR A 258 -4.98 4.51 3.62
N LEU A 259 -5.45 3.76 4.61
CA LEU A 259 -6.43 2.71 4.44
C LEU A 259 -7.31 2.64 5.69
N SER A 260 -8.61 2.49 5.48
CA SER A 260 -9.60 2.29 6.54
C SER A 260 -10.57 1.21 6.13
N TRP A 261 -10.78 0.24 6.99
CA TRP A 261 -11.75 -0.83 6.86
C TRP A 261 -12.70 -0.77 8.05
N VAL A 262 -13.99 -0.53 7.79
CA VAL A 262 -15.02 -0.44 8.84
C VAL A 262 -16.32 -1.00 8.29
N GLY A 263 -16.94 -1.93 9.03
CA GLY A 263 -18.28 -2.44 8.70
C GLY A 263 -18.37 -3.07 7.30
N GLY A 264 -17.31 -3.73 6.84
CA GLY A 264 -17.24 -4.36 5.52
C GLY A 264 -16.99 -3.41 4.35
N SER A 265 -16.77 -2.11 4.61
CA SER A 265 -16.38 -1.13 3.60
C SER A 265 -14.89 -0.83 3.70
N LEU A 266 -14.21 -0.79 2.56
CA LEU A 266 -12.78 -0.48 2.44
C LEU A 266 -12.58 0.86 1.74
N GLU A 267 -12.09 1.85 2.48
CA GLU A 267 -11.70 3.16 1.97
C GLU A 267 -10.17 3.24 1.82
N VAL A 268 -9.73 3.63 0.62
CA VAL A 268 -8.31 3.79 0.28
C VAL A 268 -8.05 5.26 0.04
N LEU A 269 -7.28 5.89 0.93
CA LEU A 269 -6.99 7.33 0.94
C LEU A 269 -5.56 7.64 0.46
N GLY A 270 -4.66 6.67 0.57
CA GLY A 270 -3.26 6.82 0.17
C GLY A 270 -3.03 6.73 -1.36
N PRO A 271 -1.82 7.06 -1.84
CA PRO A 271 -1.47 6.99 -3.26
C PRO A 271 -1.37 5.53 -3.74
N VAL A 272 -2.36 5.08 -4.52
CA VAL A 272 -2.44 3.70 -5.04
C VAL A 272 -1.54 3.52 -6.26
N VAL A 273 -0.70 2.48 -6.22
CA VAL A 273 0.10 2.00 -7.36
C VAL A 273 -0.63 0.90 -8.11
N ALA A 274 -1.13 -0.10 -7.37
CA ALA A 274 -1.85 -1.24 -7.91
C ALA A 274 -2.91 -1.72 -6.91
N ARG A 275 -3.97 -2.34 -7.42
CA ARG A 275 -5.05 -2.90 -6.59
C ARG A 275 -5.63 -4.15 -7.23
N THR A 276 -5.74 -5.20 -6.43
CA THR A 276 -6.47 -6.43 -6.72
C THR A 276 -7.55 -6.64 -5.65
N PRO A 277 -8.39 -7.68 -5.76
CA PRO A 277 -9.34 -8.04 -4.70
C PRO A 277 -8.68 -8.46 -3.38
N GLU A 278 -7.41 -8.90 -3.42
CA GLU A 278 -6.71 -9.47 -2.27
C GLU A 278 -5.55 -8.58 -1.77
N GLU A 279 -5.08 -7.65 -2.59
CA GLU A 279 -3.89 -6.86 -2.32
C GLU A 279 -4.03 -5.41 -2.82
N ILE A 280 -3.51 -4.47 -2.04
CA ILE A 280 -3.42 -3.05 -2.40
C ILE A 280 -1.98 -2.62 -2.22
N GLN A 281 -1.40 -2.06 -3.27
CA GLN A 281 -0.05 -1.51 -3.25
C GLN A 281 -0.14 0.01 -3.23
N LEU A 282 0.47 0.61 -2.20
CA LEU A 282 0.47 2.04 -1.95
C LEU A 282 1.91 2.54 -2.00
N ARG A 283 2.11 3.76 -2.49
CA ARG A 283 3.43 4.41 -2.48
C ARG A 283 3.44 5.56 -1.47
N VAL A 284 4.49 5.58 -0.66
CA VAL A 284 4.78 6.73 0.21
C VAL A 284 5.28 7.88 -0.67
N PRO A 285 4.67 9.08 -0.60
CA PRO A 285 5.05 10.24 -1.39
C PRO A 285 6.43 10.79 -1.00
#